data_AF-A0A1F4V4T0-F1
#
_entry.id   AF-A0A1F4V4T0-F1
#
_cell.length_a   1.000
_cell.length_b   1.000
_cell.length_c   1.000
_cell.angle_alpha   90.00
_cell.angle_beta   90.00
_cell.angle_gamma   90.00
#
_symmetry.space_group_name_H-M   'P 1'
#
loop_
_entity.id
_entity.type
_entity.pdbx_description
1 polymer ?
#
loop_
_entity_poly.entity_id
_entity_poly.type
_entity_poly.pdbx_seq_one_letter_code
_entity_poly.pdbx_strand_id
1 'polypeptide(L)' 'MDKIDDLRKQNADKLRLELESSRKEFVESRFSVLSGKGKNTSILKKLKKNIARIKTVLNEKEVIDEQKTS' A
#
# COMPACT_ATOMS: atom_id res chain seq x y z
N MET A 1 1.93 -7.18 10.67
CA MET A 1 2.10 -7.56 9.25
C MET A 1 0.74 -8.01 8.80
N ASP A 2 -0.01 -7.09 8.23
CA ASP A 2 -1.38 -7.31 7.80
C ASP A 2 -1.39 -8.36 6.70
N LYS A 3 -2.20 -9.40 6.90
CA LYS A 3 -2.30 -10.51 5.96
C LYS A 3 -2.95 -9.95 4.69
N ILE A 4 -2.40 -10.30 3.53
CA ILE A 4 -2.96 -9.94 2.21
C ILE A 4 -4.44 -10.34 2.11
N ASP A 5 -4.83 -11.37 2.87
CA ASP A 5 -6.21 -11.83 3.01
C ASP A 5 -7.17 -10.74 3.53
N ASP A 6 -6.75 -9.92 4.49
CA ASP A 6 -7.55 -8.81 5.01
C ASP A 6 -7.71 -7.70 3.97
N LEU A 7 -6.64 -7.41 3.22
CA LEU A 7 -6.70 -6.42 2.12
C LEU A 7 -7.68 -6.87 1.03
N ARG A 8 -7.74 -8.18 0.71
CA ARG A 8 -8.69 -8.71 -0.28
C ARG A 8 -10.14 -8.60 0.19
N LYS A 9 -10.40 -8.74 1.48
CA LYS A 9 -11.74 -8.60 2.09
C LYS A 9 -12.21 -7.15 2.18
N GLN A 10 -11.31 -6.18 2.14
CA GLN A 10 -11.65 -4.77 2.14
C GLN A 10 -12.18 -4.28 0.79
N ASN A 11 -12.92 -3.16 0.82
CA ASN A 11 -13.45 -2.51 -0.37
C ASN A 11 -12.35 -1.76 -1.14
N ALA A 12 -12.49 -1.66 -2.47
CA ALA A 12 -11.53 -1.00 -3.35
C ALA A 12 -11.29 0.46 -2.94
N ASP A 13 -12.33 1.20 -2.57
CA ASP A 13 -12.19 2.59 -2.10
C ASP A 13 -11.39 2.70 -0.80
N LYS A 14 -11.60 1.76 0.13
CA LYS A 14 -10.86 1.70 1.38
C LYS A 14 -9.39 1.39 1.15
N LEU A 15 -9.09 0.48 0.21
CA LEU A 15 -7.73 0.16 -0.22
C LEU A 15 -7.05 1.37 -0.88
N ARG A 16 -7.77 2.15 -1.69
CA ARG A 16 -7.24 3.41 -2.27
C ARG A 16 -6.91 4.43 -1.18
N LEU A 17 -7.76 4.56 -0.16
CA LEU A 17 -7.50 5.45 0.97
C LEU A 17 -6.26 5.02 1.78
N GLU A 18 -6.13 3.72 2.03
CA GLU A 18 -4.98 3.15 2.74
C GLU A 18 -3.68 3.25 1.93
N LEU A 19 -3.77 3.16 0.60
CA LEU A 19 -2.67 3.41 -0.33
C LEU A 19 -2.16 4.85 -0.20
N GLU A 20 -3.06 5.84 -0.18
CA GLU A 20 -2.71 7.25 -0.03
C GLU A 20 -2.07 7.53 1.33
N SER A 21 -2.65 6.98 2.40
CA SER A 21 -2.08 7.07 3.75
C SER A 21 -0.67 6.48 3.80
N SER A 22 -0.49 5.25 3.28
CA SER A 22 0.81 4.58 3.20
C SER A 22 1.84 5.36 2.37
N ARG A 23 1.39 6.04 1.31
CA ARG A 23 2.25 6.88 0.46
C ARG A 23 2.71 8.13 1.20
N LYS A 24 1.81 8.78 1.94
CA LYS A 24 2.13 9.95 2.75
C LYS A 24 3.16 9.59 3.82
N GLU A 25 2.94 8.48 4.53
CA GLU A 25 3.86 7.96 5.54
C GLU A 25 5.22 7.59 4.94
N PHE A 26 5.25 7.06 3.70
CA PHE A 26 6.49 6.77 2.99
C PHE A 26 7.29 8.05 2.67
N VAL A 27 6.63 9.11 2.21
CA VAL A 27 7.28 10.40 1.91
C VAL A 27 7.82 11.04 3.18
N GLU A 28 7.06 11.02 4.26
CA GLU A 28 7.46 11.55 5.56
C GLU A 28 8.64 10.76 6.16
N SER A 29 8.60 9.43 6.07
CA SER A 29 9.71 8.56 6.48
C SER A 29 10.96 8.82 5.62
N ARG A 30 10.79 9.01 4.30
CA ARG A 30 11.89 9.33 3.38
C ARG A 30 12.50 10.69 3.73
N PHE A 31 11.68 11.67 4.08
CA PHE A 31 12.14 12.98 4.53
C PHE A 31 12.92 12.90 5.85
N SER A 32 12.43 12.12 6.83
CA SER A 32 13.12 11.90 8.10
C SER A 32 14.48 11.22 7.93
N VAL A 33 14.58 10.25 7.02
CA VAL A 33 15.86 9.61 6.67
C VAL A 33 16.81 10.60 6.00
N LEU A 34 16.33 11.41 5.06
CA LEU A 34 17.15 12.44 4.41
C LEU A 34 17.60 13.55 5.36
N SER A 35 16.77 13.92 6.34
CA SER A 35 17.10 14.91 7.36
C SER A 35 18.17 14.41 8.36
N GLY A 36 18.66 13.18 8.21
CA GLY A 36 19.70 12.59 9.06
C GLY A 36 19.22 12.16 10.45
N LYS A 37 17.92 12.35 10.75
CA LYS A 37 17.28 11.95 12.03
C LYS A 37 16.75 10.52 12.01
N GLY A 38 16.49 9.95 10.83
CA GLY A 38 15.94 8.60 10.68
C GLY A 38 16.99 7.54 10.37
N LYS A 39 17.33 6.68 11.34
CA LYS A 39 18.19 5.49 11.12
C LYS A 39 17.44 4.27 10.56
N ASN A 40 16.11 4.35 10.47
CA ASN A 40 15.24 3.20 10.21
C ASN A 40 14.85 3.05 8.73
N THR A 41 15.83 2.77 7.86
CA THR A 41 15.62 2.48 6.43
C THR A 41 14.77 1.21 6.19
N SER A 42 14.70 0.33 7.18
CA SER A 42 13.83 -0.86 7.15
C SER A 42 12.34 -0.52 7.04
N ILE A 43 11.91 0.63 7.55
CA ILE A 43 10.50 1.08 7.49
C ILE A 43 10.14 1.42 6.05
N LEU A 44 11.02 2.12 5.32
CA LEU A 44 10.84 2.41 3.90
C LEU A 44 10.60 1.13 3.10
N LYS A 45 11.37 0.07 3.37
CA LYS A 45 11.22 -1.23 2.67
C LYS A 45 9.89 -1.90 3.01
N LYS A 46 9.41 -1.80 4.26
CA LYS A 46 8.10 -2.31 4.68
C LYS A 46 6.95 -1.54 4.02
N LEU A 47 6.99 -0.21 4.07
CA LEU A 47 5.98 0.66 3.45
C LEU A 47 5.90 0.46 1.93
N LYS A 48 7.05 0.36 1.25
CA LYS A 48 7.10 0.09 -0.19
C LYS A 48 6.47 -1.26 -0.56
N LYS A 49 6.71 -2.29 0.26
CA LYS A 49 6.04 -3.60 0.10
C LYS A 49 4.54 -3.52 0.38
N ASN A 50 4.10 -2.73 1.36
CA ASN A 50 2.68 -2.56 1.65
C ASN A 50 1.94 -1.91 0.48
N ILE A 51 2.49 -0.80 -0.04
CA ILE A 51 1.95 -0.10 -1.22
C ILE A 51 1.85 -1.05 -2.42
N ALA A 52 2.90 -1.86 -2.66
CA ALA A 52 2.87 -2.84 -3.76
C ALA A 52 1.75 -3.88 -3.60
N ARG A 53 1.56 -4.41 -2.39
CA ARG A 53 0.48 -5.38 -2.10
C ARG A 53 -0.90 -4.79 -2.32
N ILE A 54 -1.15 -3.57 -1.82
CA ILE A 54 -2.42 -2.88 -2.00
C ILE A 54 -2.71 -2.67 -3.49
N LYS A 55 -1.71 -2.23 -4.26
CA LYS A 55 -1.83 -2.09 -5.72
C LYS A 55 -2.14 -3.41 -6.42
N THR A 56 -1.49 -4.50 -6.02
CA THR A 56 -1.78 -5.82 -6.57
C THR A 56 -3.22 -6.22 -6.31
N VAL A 57 -3.72 -6.06 -5.08
CA VAL A 57 -5.11 -6.41 -4.73
C VAL A 57 -6.13 -5.54 -5.47
N LEU A 58 -5.85 -4.24 -5.63
CA LEU A 58 -6.68 -3.35 -6.43
C LEU A 58 -6.77 -3.81 -7.89
N ASN A 59 -5.62 -4.14 -8.49
CA ASN A 59 -5.56 -4.65 -9.86
C ASN A 59 -6.25 -6.02 -10.00
N GLU A 60 -6.09 -6.92 -9.02
CA GLU A 60 -6.81 -8.20 -8.98
C GLU A 60 -8.33 -7.97 -8.97
N LYS A 61 -8.81 -7.00 -8.17
CA LYS A 61 -10.24 -6.64 -8.11
C LYS A 61 -10.72 -6.02 -9.43
N GLU A 62 -9.95 -5.13 -10.04
CA GLU A 62 -10.28 -4.52 -11.33
C GLU A 62 -10.40 -5.58 -12.43
N VAL A 63 -9.45 -6.51 -12.52
CA VAL A 63 -9.52 -7.63 -13.48
C VAL A 63 -10.74 -8.53 -13.23
N ILE A 64 -11.07 -8.83 -11.96
CA ILE A 64 -12.27 -9.63 -11.62
C ILE A 64 -13.56 -8.91 -12.01
N ASP A 65 -13.62 -7.59 -11.82
CA ASP A 65 -14.78 -6.76 -12.19
C ASP A 65 -14.98 -6.73 -13.71
N GLU A 66 -13.89 -6.60 -14.47
CA GLU A 66 -13.88 -6.59 -15.93
C GLU A 66 -14.33 -7.95 -16.52
N GLN A 67 -13.96 -9.06 -15.87
CA GLN A 67 -14.39 -10.42 -16.25
C GLN A 67 -15.86 -10.72 -15.96
N LYS A 68 -16.53 -9.94 -15.09
CA LYS A 68 -17.98 -10.09 -14.83
C LYS A 68 -18.86 -9.39 -15.86
N THR A 69 -18.29 -8.52 -16.68
CA THR A 69 -19.01 -7.72 -17.67
C THR A 69 -18.98 -8.37 -19.07
N SER A 70 -18.31 -9.52 -19.23
CA SER A 70 -18.25 -10.29 -20.49
C SER A 70 -19.13 -11.55 -20.47
#